data_AF-A0A137RFC0-F1
#
_entry.id   AF-A0A137RFC0-F1
#
_cell.length_a   1.000
_cell.length_b   1.000
_cell.length_c   1.000
_cell.angle_alpha   90.00
_cell.angle_beta   90.00
_cell.angle_gamma   90.00
#
_symmetry.space_group_name_H-M   'P 1'
#
loop_
_entity.id
_entity.type
_entity.pdbx_description
1 polymer ?
#
loop_
_entity_poly.entity_id
_entity_poly.type
_entity_poly.pdbx_seq_one_letter_code
_entity_poly.pdbx_strand_id
1 'polypeptide(L)' 'MLFLCAFSACKHNKACREVYGRIVLKGKSKKLALIAVANKLLKQAFAIVKSGLPYDEKFISKF' A
#
# COMPACT_ATOMS: atom_id res chain seq x y z
N MET A 1 -15.52 -2.82 1.42
CA MET A 1 -14.86 -1.50 1.57
C MET A 1 -13.37 -1.51 1.20
N LEU A 2 -12.51 -2.36 1.78
CA LEU A 2 -11.05 -2.33 1.52
C LEU A 2 -10.59 -2.54 0.07
N PHE A 3 -11.34 -3.30 -0.74
CA PHE A 3 -11.01 -3.50 -2.16
C PHE A 3 -11.09 -2.21 -2.98
N LEU A 4 -12.05 -1.33 -2.68
CA LEU A 4 -12.21 -0.06 -3.38
C LEU A 4 -11.08 0.91 -3.03
N CYS A 5 -10.69 0.96 -1.75
CA CYS A 5 -9.55 1.76 -1.29
C CYS A 5 -8.24 1.31 -1.95
N ALA A 6 -8.00 0.00 -2.03
CA ALA A 6 -6.85 -0.55 -2.71
C ALA A 6 -6.82 -0.18 -4.21
N PHE A 7 -7.99 -0.11 -4.86
CA PHE A 7 -8.11 0.26 -6.27
C PHE A 7 -7.72 1.73 -6.51
N SER A 8 -8.26 2.64 -5.70
CA SER A 8 -7.90 4.07 -5.76
C SER A 8 -6.42 4.29 -5.43
N ALA A 9 -5.89 3.57 -4.44
CA ALA A 9 -4.47 3.64 -4.07
C ALA A 9 -3.56 3.14 -5.20
N CYS A 10 -3.93 2.08 -5.92
CA CYS A 10 -3.16 1.62 -7.08
C CYS A 10 -3.10 2.66 -8.22
N LYS A 11 -4.12 3.52 -8.34
CA LYS A 11 -4.15 4.60 -9.34
C LYS A 11 -3.30 5.80 -8.91
N HIS A 12 -3.38 6.24 -7.67
CA HIS A 12 -2.79 7.51 -7.25
C HIS A 12 -1.45 7.35 -6.50
N ASN A 13 -1.20 6.22 -5.85
CA ASN A 13 0.02 5.98 -5.08
C ASN A 13 0.98 5.05 -5.85
N LYS A 14 2.14 5.60 -6.24
CA LYS A 14 3.16 4.88 -7.02
C LYS A 14 3.62 3.60 -6.31
N ALA A 15 3.90 3.69 -5.01
CA ALA A 15 4.36 2.55 -4.22
C ALA A 15 3.30 1.45 -4.05
N CYS A 16 2.01 1.77 -4.14
CA CYS A 16 0.92 0.78 -4.16
C CYS A 16 0.79 0.11 -5.54
N ARG A 17 0.90 0.90 -6.62
CA ARG A 17 0.91 0.39 -8.01
C ARG A 17 2.04 -0.60 -8.23
N GLU A 18 3.24 -0.31 -7.74
CA GLU A 18 4.41 -1.19 -7.85
C GLU A 18 4.24 -2.49 -7.06
N VAL A 19 3.61 -2.46 -5.88
CA VAL A 19 3.28 -3.67 -5.12
C VAL A 19 2.29 -4.55 -5.89
N TYR A 20 1.22 -3.94 -6.40
CA TYR A 20 0.24 -4.66 -7.22
C TYR A 20 0.88 -5.27 -8.46
N GLY A 21 1.63 -4.46 -9.23
CA GLY A 21 2.31 -4.88 -10.46
C GLY A 21 3.27 -6.04 -10.22
N ARG A 22 4.13 -5.97 -9.19
CA ARG A 22 5.06 -7.06 -8.86
C ARG A 22 4.37 -8.40 -8.55
N ILE A 23 3.21 -8.36 -7.92
CA ILE A 23 2.45 -9.58 -7.58
C ILE A 23 1.78 -10.17 -8.83
N VAL A 24 1.20 -9.32 -9.67
CA VAL A 24 0.54 -9.73 -10.93
C VAL A 24 1.57 -10.24 -11.95
N LEU A 25 2.73 -9.59 -12.07
CA LEU A 25 3.83 -10.03 -12.95
C LEU A 25 4.36 -11.41 -12.57
N LYS A 26 4.22 -11.82 -11.31
CA LYS A 26 4.54 -13.17 -10.84
C LYS A 26 3.44 -14.21 -11.15
N GLY A 27 2.44 -13.86 -11.96
CA GLY A 27 1.33 -14.73 -12.34
C GLY A 27 0.30 -14.97 -11.23
N LYS A 28 0.35 -14.21 -10.12
CA LYS A 28 -0.60 -14.40 -9.01
C LYS A 28 -1.93 -13.70 -9.28
N SER A 29 -2.99 -14.13 -8.58
CA SER A 29 -4.32 -13.56 -8.75
C SER A 29 -4.39 -12.07 -8.39
N LYS A 30 -5.16 -11.30 -9.18
CA LYS A 30 -5.37 -9.86 -8.95
C LYS A 30 -6.00 -9.58 -7.57
N LYS A 31 -6.85 -10.48 -7.09
CA LYS A 31 -7.46 -10.39 -5.75
C LYS A 31 -6.38 -10.43 -4.65
N LEU A 32 -5.41 -11.33 -4.76
CA LEU A 32 -4.29 -11.39 -3.82
C LEU A 32 -3.44 -10.12 -3.86
N ALA A 33 -3.19 -9.58 -5.06
CA ALA A 33 -2.46 -8.34 -5.22
C ALA A 33 -3.16 -7.15 -4.55
N LEU A 34 -4.50 -7.04 -4.68
CA LEU A 34 -5.28 -6.01 -4.00
C LEU A 34 -5.27 -6.18 -2.47
N ILE A 35 -5.33 -7.41 -1.95
CA ILE A 35 -5.21 -7.68 -0.50
C ILE A 35 -3.85 -7.24 0.02
N ALA A 36 -2.77 -7.50 -0.73
CA ALA A 36 -1.43 -7.08 -0.36
C ALA A 36 -1.30 -5.54 -0.31
N VAL A 37 -1.92 -4.83 -1.25
CA VAL A 37 -1.98 -3.35 -1.24
C VAL A 37 -2.79 -2.85 -0.04
N ALA A 38 -3.94 -3.45 0.26
CA ALA A 38 -4.75 -3.08 1.43
C ALA A 38 -3.95 -3.26 2.74
N ASN A 39 -3.23 -4.38 2.88
CA ASN A 39 -2.37 -4.63 4.05
C ASN A 39 -1.23 -3.62 4.17
N LYS A 40 -0.67 -3.14 3.05
CA LYS A 40 0.33 -2.07 3.07
C LYS A 40 -0.26 -0.77 3.63
N LEU A 41 -1.43 -0.36 3.15
CA LEU A 41 -2.12 0.86 3.62
C LEU A 41 -2.45 0.79 5.11
N LEU A 42 -2.94 -0.36 5.59
CA LEU A 42 -3.24 -0.56 7.00
C LEU A 42 -1.99 -0.40 7.86
N LYS A 43 -0.86 -1.03 7.48
CA LYS A 43 0.41 -0.87 8.20
C LYS A 43 0.89 0.59 8.21
N GLN A 44 0.73 1.30 7.11
CA GLN A 44 1.06 2.72 7.03
C GLN A 44 0.18 3.56 7.96
N ALA A 45 -1.13 3.32 7.98
CA ALA A 45 -2.05 4.00 8.90
C ALA A 45 -1.67 3.77 10.37
N PHE A 46 -1.38 2.52 10.75
CA PHE A 46 -0.91 2.22 12.10
C PHE A 46 0.43 2.88 12.43
N ALA A 47 1.37 2.95 11.48
CA ALA A 47 2.65 3.61 11.68
C ALA A 47 2.51 5.13 11.87
N ILE A 48 1.63 5.79 11.10
CA ILE A 48 1.30 7.22 11.24
C ILE A 48 0.72 7.49 12.63
N VAL A 49 -0.31 6.73 13.02
CA VAL A 49 -0.95 6.88 14.33
C VAL A 49 0.04 6.67 15.48
N LYS A 50 0.91 5.66 15.37
CA LYS A 50 1.91 5.36 16.40
C LYS A 50 3.03 6.39 16.50
N SER A 51 3.50 6.91 15.36
CA SER A 51 4.60 7.89 15.33
C SER A 51 4.14 9.32 15.61
N GLY A 52 2.86 9.62 15.41
CA GLY A 52 2.33 10.98 15.47
C GLY A 52 2.81 11.89 14.33
N LEU A 53 3.56 11.35 13.36
CA LEU A 53 4.07 12.10 12.22
C LEU A 53 3.10 11.99 11.04
N PRO A 54 2.89 13.07 10.27
CA PRO A 54 2.07 13.01 9.07
C PRO A 54 2.68 12.07 8.03
N TYR A 55 1.85 11.56 7.12
CA TYR A 55 2.32 10.73 6.01
C TYR A 55 3.30 11.52 5.13
N ASP A 56 4.48 10.94 4.91
CA ASP A 56 5.46 11.42 3.95
C ASP A 56 5.84 10.27 3.02
N GLU A 57 5.69 10.47 1.71
CA GLU A 57 6.05 9.48 0.68
C GLU A 57 7.55 9.17 0.67
N LYS A 58 8.38 10.16 1.05
CA LYS A 58 9.83 10.05 1.11
C LYS A 58 10.33 9.75 2.53
N PHE A 59 9.44 9.34 3.43
CA PHE A 59 9.82 8.99 4.79
C PHE A 59 10.87 7.87 4.80
N ILE A 60 12.05 8.18 5.31
CA ILE A 60 13.12 7.21 5.58
C ILE A 60 13.15 7.03 7.09
N SER A 61 13.08 5.78 7.56
CA SER A 61 13.27 5.46 8.98
C SER A 61 14.61 6.03 9.41
N LYS A 62 14.59 7.02 10.31
CA LYS A 62 15.75 7.34 11.13
C LYS A 62 15.79 6.21 12.15
N PHE A 63 16.94 5.54 12.27
CA PHE A 63 17.17 4.32 13.05
C PHE A 63 16.77 3.02 12.34
#